data_AF-A0A2H3MEZ0-F1
#
_entry.id   AF-A0A2H3MEZ0-F1
#
_cell.length_a   1.000
_cell.length_b   1.000
_cell.length_c   1.000
_cell.angle_alpha   90.00
_cell.angle_beta   90.00
_cell.angle_gamma   90.00
#
_symmetry.space_group_name_H-M   'P 1'
#
loop_
_entity.id
_entity.type
_entity.pdbx_description
1 polymer ?
#
loop_
_entity_poly.entity_id
_entity_poly.type
_entity_poly.pdbx_seq_one_letter_code
_entity_poly.pdbx_strand_id
1 'polypeptide(L)'
;MSNQTGQLYTPSRILRMAELTRLLGISRSTIYVKINPASKYHDPTFPKPIRLGSASVGWRASAIDEWLMLHTAPAWSEPENKRKELNDDDKTITP
;
A
#
# COMPACT_ATOMS: atom_id res chain seq x y z
N MET A 1 2.81 -6.46 34.13
CA MET A 1 3.54 -5.48 33.30
C MET A 1 3.53 -5.98 31.86
N SER A 2 2.71 -5.37 31.00
CA SER A 2 2.54 -5.79 29.60
C SER A 2 3.73 -5.31 28.76
N ASN A 3 4.70 -6.19 28.51
CA ASN A 3 5.87 -5.88 27.70
C ASN A 3 5.62 -6.18 26.22
N GLN A 4 6.13 -5.26 25.39
CA GLN A 4 6.42 -5.41 23.96
C GLN A 4 5.22 -5.34 23.01
N THR A 5 4.77 -4.11 22.72
CA THR A 5 4.49 -3.79 21.33
C THR A 5 5.79 -4.03 20.55
N GLY A 6 5.81 -5.05 19.70
CA GLY A 6 6.87 -5.24 18.72
C GLY A 6 6.86 -4.01 17.82
N GLN A 7 7.61 -2.98 18.18
CA GLN A 7 7.95 -1.90 17.28
C GLN A 7 8.80 -2.55 16.20
N LEU A 8 8.19 -2.85 15.06
CA LEU A 8 8.88 -3.24 13.85
C LEU A 8 9.79 -2.06 13.52
N TYR A 9 11.04 -2.13 13.98
CA TYR A 9 12.08 -1.17 13.64
C TYR A 9 12.29 -1.33 12.14
N THR A 10 11.50 -0.60 11.34
CA THR A 10 11.74 -0.49 9.92
C THR A 10 13.06 0.26 9.82
N PRO A 11 14.15 -0.42 9.39
CA PRO A 11 15.45 0.22 9.35
C PRO A 11 15.33 1.50 8.51
N SER A 12 16.06 2.54 8.90
CA SER A 12 16.11 3.85 8.24
C SER A 12 16.73 3.73 6.84
N ARG A 13 16.03 3.05 5.94
CA ARG A 13 16.48 2.68 4.61
C ARG A 13 15.86 3.62 3.59
N ILE A 14 16.70 4.09 2.69
CA ILE A 14 16.29 4.93 1.57
C ILE A 14 16.25 4.09 0.29
N LEU A 15 15.06 3.98 -0.30
CA LEU A 15 14.84 3.38 -1.60
C LEU A 15 15.22 4.37 -2.69
N ARG A 16 16.14 3.96 -3.57
CA ARG A 16 16.49 4.72 -4.78
C ARG A 16 15.49 4.39 -5.89
N MET A 17 15.40 5.24 -6.90
CA MET A 17 14.43 5.09 -8.00
C MET A 17 14.40 3.67 -8.59
N ALA A 18 15.55 3.06 -8.87
CA ALA A 18 15.62 1.71 -9.44
C ALA A 18 15.04 0.63 -8.52
N GLU A 19 15.22 0.78 -7.21
CA GLU A 19 14.64 -0.12 -6.22
C GLU A 19 13.14 0.12 -6.07
N LEU A 20 12.73 1.38 -5.98
CA LEU A 20 11.31 1.76 -5.88
C LEU A 20 10.50 1.24 -7.07
N THR A 21 11.03 1.35 -8.29
CA THR A 21 10.37 0.79 -9.49
C THR A 21 10.26 -0.73 -9.44
N ARG A 22 11.27 -1.42 -8.90
CA ARG A 22 11.24 -2.87 -8.74
C ARG A 22 10.23 -3.30 -7.68
N LEU A 23 10.19 -2.57 -6.56
CA LEU A 23 9.28 -2.83 -5.45
C LEU A 23 7.82 -2.63 -5.85
N LEU A 24 7.51 -1.50 -6.51
CA LEU A 24 6.13 -1.15 -6.86
C LEU A 24 5.67 -1.73 -8.20
N GLY A 25 6.56 -2.32 -9.00
CA GLY A 25 6.23 -2.87 -10.32
C GLY A 25 5.81 -1.81 -11.36
N ILE A 26 6.12 -0.53 -11.14
CA ILE A 26 5.75 0.58 -12.02
C ILE A 26 6.97 1.29 -12.61
N SER A 27 6.78 1.94 -13.75
CA SER A 27 7.86 2.67 -14.43
C SER A 27 8.26 3.96 -13.68
N ARG A 28 9.48 4.45 -13.96
CA ARG A 28 9.95 5.75 -13.45
C ARG A 28 9.03 6.90 -13.89
N SER A 29 8.54 6.85 -15.12
CA SER A 29 7.65 7.88 -15.66
C SER A 29 6.35 7.97 -14.87
N THR A 30 5.79 6.81 -14.48
CA THR A 30 4.60 6.70 -13.63
C THR A 30 4.85 7.31 -12.25
N ILE A 31 6.01 7.07 -11.65
CA ILE A 31 6.39 7.68 -10.36
C ILE A 31 6.47 9.20 -10.50
N TYR A 32 7.14 9.73 -11.53
CA TYR A 32 7.23 11.17 -11.76
C TYR A 32 5.86 11.83 -11.95
N VAL A 33 4.99 11.17 -12.71
CA VAL A 33 3.59 11.57 -12.93
C VAL A 33 2.80 11.62 -11.62
N LYS A 34 3.00 10.65 -10.73
CA LYS A 34 2.36 10.62 -9.39
C LYS A 34 2.84 11.73 -8.49
N ILE A 35 4.14 12.03 -8.45
CA ILE A 35 4.68 13.07 -7.54
C ILE A 35 4.52 14.50 -8.06
N ASN A 36 4.24 14.68 -9.35
CA ASN A 36 4.14 16.00 -9.97
C ASN A 36 2.76 16.63 -9.74
N PRO A 37 2.62 17.75 -8.99
CA PRO A 37 1.34 18.40 -8.73
C PRO A 37 0.62 18.92 -9.98
N ALA A 38 1.35 19.19 -11.08
CA ALA A 38 0.77 19.65 -12.33
C ALA A 38 0.20 18.50 -13.20
N SER A 39 0.44 17.25 -12.80
CA SER A 39 -0.06 16.08 -13.52
C SER A 39 -1.52 15.80 -13.18
N LYS A 40 -2.34 15.43 -14.18
CA LYS A 40 -3.69 14.91 -13.97
C LYS A 40 -3.73 13.70 -13.03
N TYR A 41 -2.66 12.91 -13.03
CA TYR A 41 -2.54 11.70 -12.23
C TYR A 41 -1.68 11.93 -10.97
N HIS A 42 -1.56 13.19 -10.52
CA HIS A 42 -0.92 13.49 -9.26
C HIS A 42 -1.61 12.75 -8.13
N ASP A 43 -0.80 12.12 -7.29
CA ASP A 43 -1.26 11.41 -6.11
C ASP A 43 -0.68 12.12 -4.88
N PRO A 44 -1.46 12.97 -4.20
CA PRO A 44 -0.97 13.73 -3.05
C PRO A 44 -0.63 12.84 -1.84
N THR A 45 -1.11 11.59 -1.83
CA THR A 45 -0.82 10.62 -0.78
C THR A 45 0.47 9.85 -1.04
N PHE A 46 0.95 9.83 -2.30
CA PHE A 46 2.16 9.12 -2.66
C PHE A 46 3.38 9.73 -1.95
N PRO A 47 4.28 8.91 -1.36
CA PRO A 47 5.39 9.42 -0.58
C PRO A 47 6.30 10.35 -1.39
N LYS A 48 6.66 11.48 -0.76
CA LYS A 48 7.50 12.50 -1.38
C LYS A 48 8.97 12.05 -1.36
N PRO A 49 9.73 12.30 -2.44
CA PRO A 49 11.17 12.05 -2.45
C PRO A 49 11.90 12.98 -1.48
N ILE A 50 12.95 12.45 -0.85
CA ILE A 50 13.91 13.16 -0.02
C ILE A 50 15.17 13.38 -0.85
N ARG A 51 15.69 14.61 -0.84
CA ARG A 51 16.97 14.94 -1.47
C ARG A 51 18.11 14.39 -0.59
N LEU A 52 18.97 13.56 -1.18
CA LEU A 52 20.20 13.05 -0.56
C LEU A 52 21.44 13.82 -1.03
N GLY A 53 21.33 14.57 -2.13
CA GLY A 53 22.40 15.38 -2.71
C GLY A 53 21.87 16.23 -3.87
N SER A 54 22.78 16.88 -4.60
CA SER A 54 22.45 17.83 -5.68
C SER A 54 21.56 17.24 -6.78
N ALA A 55 21.87 16.02 -7.23
CA ALA A 55 21.12 15.30 -8.27
C ALA A 55 20.52 13.97 -7.77
N SER A 56 20.47 13.77 -6.46
CA SER A 56 20.15 12.48 -5.88
C SER A 56 18.94 12.54 -4.96
N VAL A 57 17.93 11.72 -5.26
CA VAL A 57 16.70 11.60 -4.46
C VAL A 57 16.37 10.15 -4.11
N GLY A 58 15.71 9.94 -2.99
CA GLY A 58 15.20 8.63 -2.59
C GLY A 58 13.98 8.73 -1.68
N TRP A 59 13.38 7.60 -1.35
CA TRP A 59 12.18 7.51 -0.53
C TRP A 59 12.47 6.73 0.74
N ARG A 60 11.90 7.14 1.88
CA ARG A 60 11.94 6.29 3.07
C ARG A 60 11.15 5.02 2.78
N ALA A 61 11.75 3.87 3.04
CA ALA A 61 11.08 2.58 2.90
C ALA A 61 9.79 2.55 3.73
N SER A 62 9.86 3.00 5.00
CA SER A 62 8.69 3.06 5.90
C SER A 62 7.52 3.85 5.32
N ALA A 63 7.78 4.99 4.66
CA ALA A 63 6.72 5.80 4.07
C ALA A 63 6.07 5.11 2.86
N ILE A 64 6.84 4.34 2.08
CA ILE A 64 6.30 3.52 0.99
C ILE A 64 5.47 2.37 1.56
N ASP A 65 5.92 1.71 2.62
CA ASP A 65 5.18 0.65 3.28
C ASP A 65 3.85 1.17 3.87
N GLU A 66 3.88 2.31 4.57
CA GLU A 66 2.68 3.00 5.07
C GLU A 66 1.71 3.33 3.93
N TRP A 67 2.21 3.85 2.81
CA TRP A 67 1.39 4.14 1.63
C TRP A 67 0.78 2.88 1.03
N LEU A 68 1.56 1.79 0.94
CA LEU A 68 1.06 0.50 0.48
C LEU A 68 -0.02 -0.02 1.41
N MET A 69 0.16 0.02 2.74
CA MET A 69 -0.86 -0.42 3.70
C MET A 69 -2.18 0.35 3.58
N LEU A 70 -2.13 1.64 3.21
CA LEU A 70 -3.32 2.45 3.00
C LEU A 70 -4.01 2.16 1.65
N HIS A 71 -3.26 1.78 0.61
CA HIS A 71 -3.76 1.65 -0.76
C HIS A 71 -3.95 0.21 -1.24
N THR A 72 -3.32 -0.75 -0.57
CA THR A 72 -3.62 -2.17 -0.72
C THR A 72 -4.62 -2.52 0.37
N ALA A 73 -5.91 -2.57 0.03
CA ALA A 73 -6.79 -3.44 0.79
C ALA A 73 -6.13 -4.83 0.78
N PRO A 74 -5.94 -5.52 1.93
CA PRO A 74 -5.50 -6.90 1.87
C PRO A 74 -6.55 -7.61 1.01
N ALA A 75 -6.14 -8.24 -0.08
CA ALA A 75 -7.04 -9.02 -0.94
C ALA A 75 -7.70 -10.22 -0.20
N TRP A 76 -7.46 -10.33 1.12
CA TRP A 76 -8.02 -11.32 2.05
C TRP A 76 -8.80 -10.69 3.21
N SER A 77 -9.04 -9.38 3.19
CA SER A 77 -9.97 -8.70 4.11
C SER A 77 -11.33 -8.57 3.45
N GLU A 78 -11.92 -9.70 3.05
CA GLU A 78 -13.36 -9.80 2.87
C GLU A 78 -13.96 -9.80 4.29
N PRO A 79 -14.96 -8.95 4.62
CA PRO A 79 -15.64 -9.09 5.90
C PRO A 79 -16.28 -10.48 5.95
N GLU A 80 -15.96 -11.22 7.01
CA GLU A 80 -16.54 -12.51 7.39
C GLU A 80 -18.05 -12.37 7.65
N ASN A 81 -18.84 -12.07 6.61
CA ASN A 81 -20.29 -11.91 6.73
C ASN A 81 -21.07 -12.32 5.46
N LYS A 82 -20.58 -13.33 4.73
CA LYS A 82 -21.33 -13.99 3.64
C LYS A 82 -21.38 -15.52 3.77
N ARG A 83 -21.52 -16.03 5.00
CA ARG A 83 -21.83 -17.46 5.25
C ARG A 83 -23.11 -17.70 6.07
N LYS A 84 -23.92 -16.67 6.32
CA LYS A 84 -25.17 -16.82 7.11
C LYS A 84 -26.46 -16.38 6.41
N GLU A 85 -26.43 -16.05 5.13
CA GLU A 85 -27.66 -15.79 4.35
C GLU A 85 -27.59 -16.63 3.08
N LEU A 86 -28.39 -17.70 3.04
CA LEU A 86 -28.66 -18.70 2.00
C LEU A 86 -28.55 -20.10 2.63
N ASN A 87 -29.49 -20.42 3.54
CA ASN A 87 -29.90 -21.80 3.87
C ASN A 87 -31.13 -21.86 4.81
N ASP A 88 -31.85 -20.76 4.97
CA ASP A 88 -33.23 -20.76 5.45
C ASP A 88 -34.09 -20.36 4.23
N ASP A 89 -35.16 -21.12 3.97
CA ASP A 89 -36.12 -20.97 2.86
C ASP A 89 -35.81 -21.69 1.52
N ASP A 90 -35.75 -23.03 1.57
CA ASP A 90 -36.68 -23.83 0.75
C ASP A 90 -36.86 -25.23 1.34
N LYS A 91 -37.77 -25.33 2.32
CA LYS A 91 -38.42 -26.60 2.65
C LYS A 91 -39.72 -26.67 1.86
N THR A 92 -40.03 -27.89 1.42
CA THR A 92 -41.30 -28.40 0.86
C THR A 92 -41.39 -28.23 -0.67
N ILE A 93 -41.67 -29.24 -1.50
CA ILE A 93 -42.65 -30.33 -1.38
C ILE A 93 -42.21 -31.55 -2.25
N THR A 94 -42.39 -32.74 -1.68
CA THR A 94 -42.33 -34.08 -2.31
C THR A 94 -43.37 -34.24 -3.44
N PRO A 95 -43.14 -35.15 -4.40
CA PRO A 95 -43.89 -36.42 -4.35
C PRO A 95 -43.01 -37.65 -4.13
#